data_AF-A0A969AFW5-F1
#
_entry.id   AF-A0A969AFW5-F1
#
_cell.length_a   1.000
_cell.length_b   1.000
_cell.length_c   1.000
_cell.angle_alpha   90.00
_cell.angle_beta   90.00
_cell.angle_gamma   90.00
#
_symmetry.space_group_name_H-M   'P 1'
#
loop_
_entity.id
_entity.type
_entity.pdbx_description
1 polymer ?
#
loop_
_entity_poly.entity_id
_entity_poly.type
_entity_poly.pdbx_seq_one_letter_code
_entity_poly.pdbx_strand_id
1 'polypeptide(L)'
;MGLLANSQQLNLVVSIRKEKNQELGCLFQIFPMNMEEYLPVGLKLKVILESGEREDIVEAEETKKKLRIRLAELPGKLITVQVHMDNEYVTEKFIF
;
A
#
# COMPACT_ATOMS: atom_id res chain seq x y z
N MET A 1 1.18 -5.16 8.90
CA MET A 1 0.61 -6.53 8.81
C MET A 1 1.49 -7.35 7.88
N GLY A 2 1.62 -8.64 8.14
CA GLY A 2 2.32 -9.58 7.25
C GLY A 2 1.40 -10.08 6.15
N LEU A 3 1.90 -10.14 4.93
CA LEU A 3 1.21 -10.61 3.74
C LEU A 3 2.09 -11.65 3.03
N LEU A 4 1.49 -12.53 2.26
CA LEU A 4 2.22 -13.49 1.41
C LEU A 4 1.89 -13.19 -0.04
N ALA A 5 2.91 -12.97 -0.87
CA ALA A 5 2.76 -12.82 -2.32
C ALA A 5 3.92 -13.53 -3.01
N ASN A 6 3.62 -14.39 -4.00
CA ASN A 6 4.62 -15.21 -4.69
C ASN A 6 5.54 -16.01 -3.73
N SER A 7 4.97 -16.62 -2.69
CA SER A 7 5.71 -17.31 -1.61
C SER A 7 6.68 -16.44 -0.80
N GLN A 8 6.75 -15.13 -1.07
CA GLN A 8 7.55 -14.17 -0.33
C GLN A 8 6.67 -13.48 0.72
N GLN A 9 7.16 -13.43 1.95
CA GLN A 9 6.52 -12.65 3.01
C GLN A 9 6.80 -11.17 2.81
N LEU A 10 5.77 -10.34 2.93
CA LEU A 10 5.81 -8.91 2.74
C LEU A 10 5.21 -8.19 3.96
N ASN A 11 5.66 -6.97 4.20
CA ASN A 11 5.15 -6.09 5.23
C ASN A 11 4.37 -4.94 4.58
N LEU A 12 3.07 -4.84 4.88
CA LEU A 12 2.31 -3.62 4.67
C LEU A 12 2.43 -2.73 5.92
N VAL A 13 3.07 -1.58 5.76
CA VAL A 13 3.22 -0.55 6.78
C VAL A 13 2.36 0.64 6.39
N VAL A 14 1.51 1.06 7.34
CA VAL A 14 0.66 2.22 7.21
C VAL A 14 1.10 3.24 8.25
N SER A 15 1.38 4.46 7.80
CA SER A 15 1.74 5.56 8.68
C SER A 15 0.82 6.74 8.44
N ILE A 16 0.35 7.35 9.53
CA ILE A 16 -0.59 8.47 9.52
C ILE A 16 0.10 9.64 10.22
N ARG A 17 -0.03 10.83 9.64
CA ARG A 17 0.39 12.07 10.30
C ARG A 17 -0.68 13.14 10.11
N LYS A 18 -0.79 14.03 11.10
CA LYS A 18 -1.65 15.22 10.94
C LYS A 18 -1.02 16.19 9.96
N GLU A 19 -1.79 16.66 8.99
CA GLU A 19 -1.39 17.69 8.05
C GLU A 19 -1.94 19.07 8.47
N LYS A 20 -1.44 20.11 7.81
CA LYS A 20 -2.07 21.44 7.91
C LYS A 20 -3.39 21.37 7.13
N ASN A 21 -4.47 21.92 7.70
CA ASN A 21 -5.85 21.91 7.15
C ASN A 21 -6.77 20.75 7.59
N GLN A 22 -6.56 20.17 8.77
CA GLN A 22 -7.43 19.11 9.35
C GLN A 22 -7.41 17.76 8.59
N GLU A 23 -6.65 17.65 7.51
CA GLU A 23 -6.41 16.40 6.79
C GLU A 23 -5.42 15.48 7.51
N LEU A 24 -5.48 14.19 7.15
CA LEU A 24 -4.54 13.15 7.54
C LEU A 24 -3.68 12.76 6.34
N GLY A 25 -2.37 12.94 6.48
CA GLY A 25 -1.39 12.43 5.55
C GLY A 25 -1.20 10.93 5.80
N CYS A 26 -1.60 10.11 4.83
CA CYS A 26 -1.50 8.67 4.87
C CYS A 26 -0.37 8.19 3.95
N LEU A 27 0.46 7.30 4.48
CA LEU A 27 1.60 6.71 3.79
C LEU A 27 1.48 5.18 3.85
N PHE A 28 1.28 4.57 2.68
CA PHE A 28 1.19 3.12 2.51
C PHE A 28 2.49 2.63 1.91
N GLN A 29 3.07 1.60 2.51
CA GLN A 29 4.34 1.06 2.07
C GLN A 29 4.35 -0.46 2.11
N ILE A 30 4.92 -1.06 1.06
CA ILE A 30 5.25 -2.48 1.05
C ILE A 30 6.76 -2.64 1.08
N PHE A 31 7.23 -3.56 1.91
CA PHE A 31 8.62 -3.98 1.99
C PHE A 31 8.71 -5.51 2.01
N PRO A 32 9.80 -6.10 1.50
CA PRO A 32 10.07 -7.50 1.72
C PRO A 32 10.26 -7.78 3.22
N MET A 33 9.77 -8.92 3.71
CA MET A 33 10.17 -9.47 5.01
C MET A 33 11.40 -10.37 4.85
N ASN A 34 12.12 -10.58 5.95
CA ASN A 34 13.29 -11.47 6.06
C ASN A 34 14.52 -11.01 5.26
N MET A 35 15.39 -11.95 4.87
CA MET A 35 16.68 -11.72 4.17
C MET A 35 16.52 -11.30 2.70
N GLU A 36 15.29 -11.11 2.22
CA GLU A 36 15.01 -10.71 0.86
C GLU A 36 15.29 -9.22 0.67
N GLU A 37 16.14 -8.90 -0.31
CA GLU A 37 16.55 -7.52 -0.57
C GLU A 37 15.53 -6.75 -1.43
N TYR A 38 14.78 -7.46 -2.28
CA TYR A 38 13.92 -6.90 -3.31
C TYR A 38 12.50 -7.43 -3.21
N LEU A 39 11.55 -6.65 -3.72
CA LEU A 39 10.17 -7.08 -3.92
C LEU A 39 10.06 -7.99 -5.16
N PRO A 40 9.04 -8.86 -5.20
CA PRO A 40 8.71 -9.59 -6.41
C PRO A 40 8.44 -8.64 -7.57
N VAL A 41 9.01 -8.93 -8.75
CA VAL A 41 8.72 -8.19 -9.99
C VAL A 41 7.24 -8.38 -10.34
N GLY A 42 6.55 -7.29 -10.66
CA GLY A 42 5.11 -7.31 -10.98
C GLY A 42 4.20 -7.14 -9.76
N LEU A 43 4.73 -7.12 -8.53
CA LEU A 43 3.96 -6.80 -7.34
C LEU A 43 3.40 -5.38 -7.46
N LYS A 44 2.10 -5.19 -7.24
CA LYS A 44 1.45 -3.88 -7.28
C LYS A 44 0.87 -3.51 -5.92
N LEU A 45 1.09 -2.26 -5.53
CA LEU A 45 0.37 -1.62 -4.44
C LEU A 45 -0.65 -0.67 -5.05
N LYS A 46 -1.92 -0.91 -4.76
CA LYS A 46 -3.05 -0.10 -5.20
C LYS A 46 -3.77 0.48 -3.99
N VAL A 47 -4.11 1.77 -4.03
CA VAL A 47 -4.87 2.46 -2.99
C VAL A 47 -6.07 3.15 -3.62
N ILE A 48 -7.25 2.88 -3.07
CA ILE A 48 -8.55 3.31 -3.60
C ILE A 48 -9.27 4.09 -2.49
N LEU A 49 -9.71 5.30 -2.81
CA LEU A 49 -10.65 6.03 -1.96
C LEU A 49 -12.07 5.57 -2.32
N GLU A 50 -12.87 5.16 -1.32
CA GLU A 50 -14.22 4.63 -1.59
C GLU A 50 -15.21 5.66 -2.16
N SER A 51 -14.86 6.96 -2.18
CA SER A 51 -15.61 7.94 -2.98
C SER A 51 -15.50 7.68 -4.49
N GLY A 52 -14.60 6.79 -4.92
CA GLY A 52 -14.29 6.52 -6.33
C GLY A 52 -13.49 7.64 -6.99
N GLU A 53 -13.15 8.69 -6.24
CA GLU A 53 -12.53 9.91 -6.75
C GLU A 53 -11.03 9.73 -7.04
N ARG A 54 -10.40 8.72 -6.44
CA ARG A 54 -8.97 8.48 -6.59
C ARG A 54 -8.59 7.01 -6.49
N GLU A 55 -7.80 6.60 -7.46
CA GLU A 55 -7.10 5.32 -7.49
C GLU A 55 -5.63 5.60 -7.82
N ASP A 56 -4.73 5.23 -6.91
CA ASP A 56 -3.30 5.28 -7.14
C ASP A 56 -2.73 3.85 -7.20
N ILE A 57 -1.86 3.59 -8.17
CA ILE A 57 -1.18 2.29 -8.32
C ILE A 57 0.32 2.48 -8.58
N VAL A 58 1.13 1.64 -7.93
CA VAL A 58 2.56 1.54 -8.18
C VAL A 58 2.95 0.07 -8.29
N GLU A 59 3.92 -0.22 -9.15
CA GLU A 59 4.35 -1.58 -9.47
C GLU A 59 5.86 -1.75 -9.22
N ALA A 60 6.24 -2.92 -8.74
CA ALA A 60 7.62 -3.29 -8.50
C ALA A 60 8.28 -3.75 -9.80
N GLU A 61 9.22 -2.94 -10.28
CA GLU A 61 10.16 -3.32 -11.34
C GLU A 61 11.38 -4.03 -10.75
N GLU A 62 12.31 -4.47 -11.60
CA GLU A 62 13.57 -5.08 -11.18
C GLU A 62 14.27 -4.21 -10.12
N THR A 63 14.79 -4.84 -9.06
CA THR A 63 15.55 -4.21 -7.95
C THR A 63 14.78 -3.26 -7.03
N LYS A 64 13.44 -3.17 -7.11
CA LYS A 64 12.67 -2.35 -6.17
C LYS A 64 12.67 -2.95 -4.77
N LYS A 65 13.23 -2.22 -3.80
CA LYS A 65 13.24 -2.62 -2.37
C LYS A 65 11.95 -2.26 -1.60
N LYS A 66 11.13 -1.37 -2.16
CA LYS A 66 9.86 -0.93 -1.54
C LYS A 66 8.91 -0.30 -2.56
N LEU A 67 7.62 -0.43 -2.29
CA LEU A 67 6.56 0.36 -2.93
C LEU A 67 6.00 1.38 -1.94
N ARG A 68 5.51 2.50 -2.48
CA ARG A 68 5.02 3.61 -1.66
C ARG A 68 3.93 4.39 -2.38
N ILE A 69 2.82 4.62 -1.69
CA ILE A 69 1.79 5.58 -2.09
C ILE A 69 1.56 6.57 -0.94
N ARG A 70 1.40 7.85 -1.29
CA ARG A 70 1.08 8.93 -0.35
C ARG A 70 -0.18 9.62 -0.81
N LEU A 71 -1.08 9.87 0.14
CA LEU A 71 -2.26 10.68 -0.05
C LEU A 71 -2.53 11.50 1.20
N ALA A 72 -3.28 12.58 1.04
CA ALA A 72 -3.87 13.34 2.13
C ALA A 72 -5.38 13.28 1.95
N GLU A 73 -6.09 13.04 3.04
CA GLU A 73 -7.55 12.90 3.02
C GLU A 73 -8.15 13.32 4.37
N LEU A 74 -9.43 13.67 4.38
CA LEU A 74 -10.15 14.00 5.59
C LEU A 74 -10.29 12.78 6.52
N PRO A 75 -10.31 13.00 7.85
CA PRO A 75 -10.64 11.95 8.81
C PRO A 75 -12.02 11.32 8.56
N GLY A 76 -12.17 10.05 8.94
CA GLY A 76 -13.37 9.23 8.81
C GLY A 76 -13.55 8.61 7.43
N LYS A 77 -12.64 8.83 6.48
CA LYS A 77 -12.75 8.30 5.12
C LYS A 77 -12.25 6.86 5.04
N LEU A 78 -12.97 6.03 4.29
CA LEU A 78 -12.63 4.64 4.04
C LEU A 78 -11.64 4.56 2.87
N ILE A 79 -10.50 3.93 3.14
CA ILE A 79 -9.44 3.68 2.18
C ILE A 79 -9.27 2.18 2.02
N THR A 80 -9.35 1.70 0.79
CA THR A 80 -9.08 0.31 0.44
C THR A 80 -7.67 0.21 -0.14
N VAL A 81 -6.83 -0.62 0.47
CA VAL A 81 -5.49 -0.93 0.01
C VAL A 81 -5.50 -2.35 -0.55
N GLN A 82 -4.95 -2.52 -1.74
CA GLN A 82 -4.78 -3.82 -2.34
C GLN A 82 -3.33 -4.07 -2.70
N VAL A 83 -2.87 -5.28 -2.40
CA VAL A 83 -1.58 -5.78 -2.84
C VAL A 83 -1.85 -6.87 -3.87
N HIS A 84 -1.42 -6.64 -5.11
CA HIS A 84 -1.68 -7.51 -6.25
C HIS A 84 -0.39 -8.19 -6.70
N MET A 85 -0.49 -9.47 -7.04
CA MET A 85 0.56 -10.23 -7.71
C MET A 85 -0.12 -11.24 -8.63
N ASP A 86 0.18 -11.18 -9.92
CA ASP A 86 -0.49 -12.00 -10.95
C ASP A 86 -2.04 -11.91 -10.84
N ASN A 87 -2.71 -13.03 -10.57
CA ASN A 87 -4.17 -13.12 -10.41
C ASN A 87 -4.62 -13.12 -8.95
N GLU A 88 -3.69 -12.95 -8.00
CA GLU A 88 -3.96 -12.95 -6.57
C GLU A 88 -3.90 -11.53 -6.01
N TYR A 89 -4.77 -11.24 -5.05
CA TYR A 89 -4.72 -9.98 -4.33
C TYR A 89 -5.14 -10.14 -2.88
N VAL A 90 -4.49 -9.37 -2.01
CA VAL A 90 -4.94 -9.18 -0.63
C VAL A 90 -5.52 -7.77 -0.51
N THR A 91 -6.69 -7.67 0.13
CA THR A 91 -7.39 -6.40 0.34
C THR A 91 -7.44 -6.09 1.83
N GLU A 92 -7.07 -4.86 2.18
CA GLU A 92 -7.12 -4.31 3.53
C GLU A 92 -7.86 -3.00 3.51
N LYS A 93 -8.74 -2.79 4.50
CA LYS A 93 -9.57 -1.60 4.61
C LYS A 93 -9.23 -0.83 5.87
N PHE A 94 -9.07 0.48 5.72
CA PHE A 94 -8.71 1.37 6.81
C PHE A 94 -9.67 2.56 6.88
N ILE A 95 -10.04 2.93 8.10
CA ILE A 95 -10.73 4.18 8.40
C ILE A 95 -9.76 4.99 9.26
N PHE A 96 -9.36 6.15 8.76
CA PHE A 96 -8.35 7.01 9.40
C PHE A 96 -8.96 8.22 10.07
#